data_AF-A0A956LLG0-F1
#
_entry.id   AF-A0A956LLG0-F1
#
_cell.length_a   1.000
_cell.length_b   1.000
_cell.length_c   1.000
_cell.angle_alpha   90.00
_cell.angle_beta   90.00
_cell.angle_gamma   90.00
#
_symmetry.space_group_name_H-M   'P 1'
#
loop_
_entity.id
_entity.type
_entity.pdbx_description
1 polymer ?
#
loop_
_entity_poly.entity_id
_entity_poly.type
_entity_poly.pdbx_seq_one_letter_code
_entity_poly.pdbx_strand_id
1 'polypeptide(L)'
;MPTFHAPRHRIPRALSSLALLLGVASQLQCGGADPVGNLTVPFQMRNGLSCADFGVADVTMKLVPTGEDVDPELQVTVEGDASCEAGEVTFSNIAVGQYRVEATGNATDDAGITVVDNIDDDAVVAEVLEEQDAESGVVVLGPAPATLRLYWGLRVGTKQAMCSDVDTKKFFVSVGATKTSSALLEHEFGCGDQADDDLYHVAPDADRTLDGEQAAYALIQPRDAAGSATGDYMEVCFAPPGHGRSIEIDFDCVDGVCAITGDLAGSCDPEPTGTTP
;
A
#
# COMPACT_ATOMS: atom_id res chain seq x y z
N MET A 1 22.81 45.09 54.53
CA MET A 1 24.08 45.61 55.10
C MET A 1 24.91 46.19 53.96
N PRO A 2 25.29 47.47 54.03
CA PRO A 2 26.03 48.19 53.00
C PRO A 2 27.54 48.30 53.34
N THR A 3 28.39 48.41 52.32
CA THR A 3 29.70 49.12 52.32
C THR A 3 30.24 49.11 50.88
N PHE A 4 30.11 50.19 50.08
CA PHE A 4 31.02 51.34 49.94
C PHE A 4 32.52 51.00 49.77
N HIS A 5 33.06 51.22 48.56
CA HIS A 5 34.10 52.22 48.27
C HIS A 5 34.45 52.32 46.78
N ALA A 6 34.32 53.53 46.22
CA ALA A 6 35.13 54.05 45.09
C ALA A 6 36.48 54.56 45.67
N PRO A 7 37.60 54.85 44.94
CA PRO A 7 37.62 55.68 43.72
C PRO A 7 38.75 55.45 42.66
N ARG A 8 38.57 56.19 41.55
CA ARG A 8 39.45 56.63 40.44
C ARG A 8 40.98 56.63 40.67
N HIS A 9 41.76 56.27 39.63
CA HIS A 9 42.50 57.24 38.78
C HIS A 9 43.52 56.63 37.77
N ARG A 10 43.64 57.35 36.63
CA ARG A 10 44.83 57.59 35.75
C ARG A 10 45.14 56.65 34.54
N ILE A 11 44.80 57.18 33.36
CA ILE A 11 45.46 57.16 32.02
C ILE A 11 46.98 57.52 32.18
N PRO A 12 47.96 57.25 31.27
CA PRO A 12 47.84 56.85 29.85
C PRO A 12 48.96 56.02 29.18
N ARG A 13 48.81 55.84 27.85
CA ARG A 13 49.82 55.77 26.76
C ARG A 13 50.36 54.41 26.28
N ALA A 14 50.36 54.35 24.95
CA ALA A 14 51.36 53.79 24.03
C ALA A 14 51.06 52.41 23.41
N LEU A 15 50.59 52.51 22.14
CA LEU A 15 51.21 51.89 20.96
C LEU A 15 51.66 50.43 21.08
N SER A 16 50.91 49.54 20.45
CA SER A 16 51.50 48.51 19.59
C SER A 16 50.52 48.11 18.51
N SER A 17 50.84 48.54 17.30
CA SER A 17 50.28 48.05 16.05
C SER A 17 50.51 46.54 15.98
N LEU A 18 49.43 45.76 15.95
CA LEU A 18 49.48 44.38 15.48
C LEU A 18 48.44 44.25 14.38
N ALA A 19 48.93 44.25 13.14
CA ALA A 19 48.16 43.91 11.96
C ALA A 19 47.75 42.44 12.07
N LEU A 20 46.49 42.17 12.42
CA LEU A 20 45.87 40.87 12.18
C LEU A 20 45.54 40.81 10.69
N LEU A 21 46.35 40.05 9.96
CA LEU A 21 46.00 39.60 8.62
C LEU A 21 44.63 38.91 8.67
N LEU A 22 43.79 39.34 7.73
CA LEU A 22 42.57 38.67 7.32
C LEU A 22 42.90 37.22 6.96
N GLY A 23 42.53 36.30 7.84
CA GLY A 23 42.25 34.91 7.51
C GLY A 23 40.74 34.73 7.55
N VAL A 24 40.02 35.30 6.57
CA VAL A 24 38.68 34.83 6.27
C VAL A 24 38.88 33.44 5.68
N ALA A 25 38.88 32.43 6.54
CA ALA A 25 38.55 31.09 6.12
C ALA A 25 37.10 31.18 5.64
N SER A 26 36.93 31.51 4.37
CA SER A 26 35.77 31.05 3.63
C SER A 26 35.78 29.54 3.81
N GLN A 27 34.95 29.06 4.73
CA GLN A 27 34.41 27.72 4.58
C GLN A 27 33.91 27.70 3.14
N LEU A 28 34.59 26.94 2.27
CA LEU A 28 33.91 26.39 1.12
C LEU A 28 32.75 25.63 1.76
N GLN A 29 31.60 26.29 1.80
CA GLN A 29 30.34 25.61 1.78
C GLN A 29 30.44 24.83 0.46
N CYS A 30 30.92 23.59 0.54
CA CYS A 30 30.69 22.59 -0.49
C CYS A 30 29.18 22.30 -0.48
N GLY A 31 28.39 23.31 -0.82
CA GLY A 31 27.01 23.19 -1.25
C GLY A 31 27.03 23.11 -2.77
N GLY A 32 27.85 22.20 -3.31
CA GLY A 32 27.56 21.69 -4.64
C GLY A 32 26.17 21.07 -4.53
N ALA A 33 25.27 21.42 -5.45
CA ALA A 33 24.02 20.69 -5.56
C ALA A 33 24.36 19.20 -5.69
N ASP A 34 23.57 18.34 -5.08
CA ASP A 34 23.74 16.90 -5.25
C ASP A 34 23.74 16.58 -6.75
N PRO A 35 24.62 15.69 -7.23
CA PRO A 35 24.71 15.37 -8.64
C PRO A 35 23.37 14.81 -9.12
N VAL A 36 22.97 15.21 -10.32
CA VAL A 36 21.67 14.86 -10.93
C VAL A 36 21.85 14.21 -12.30
N GLY A 37 20.86 13.40 -12.68
CA GLY A 37 20.74 12.77 -13.98
C GLY A 37 19.29 12.70 -14.46
N ASN A 38 19.08 12.05 -15.60
CA ASN A 38 17.77 11.76 -16.16
C ASN A 38 17.57 10.25 -16.27
N LEU A 39 16.33 9.81 -16.18
CA LEU A 39 15.96 8.39 -16.26
C LEU A 39 14.70 8.25 -17.10
N THR A 40 14.75 7.41 -18.13
CA THR A 40 13.56 6.95 -18.85
C THR A 40 13.22 5.54 -18.39
N VAL A 41 11.98 5.34 -17.98
CA VAL A 41 11.48 4.04 -17.51
C VAL A 41 10.42 3.56 -18.48
N PRO A 42 10.74 2.58 -19.37
CA PRO A 42 9.75 1.97 -20.22
C PRO A 42 8.82 1.07 -19.41
N PHE A 43 7.55 0.98 -19.82
CA PHE A 43 6.58 0.07 -19.25
C PHE A 43 5.72 -0.60 -20.32
N GLN A 44 5.19 -1.78 -19.97
CA GLN A 44 4.24 -2.50 -20.80
C GLN A 44 3.25 -3.29 -19.95
N MET A 45 2.09 -3.59 -20.52
CA MET A 45 1.13 -4.50 -19.92
C MET A 45 1.59 -5.97 -20.11
N ARG A 46 1.31 -6.83 -19.12
CA ARG A 46 1.60 -8.26 -19.17
C ARG A 46 0.88 -8.92 -20.36
N ASN A 47 1.64 -9.67 -21.17
CA ASN A 47 1.24 -10.48 -22.34
C ASN A 47 -0.23 -10.39 -22.80
N GLY A 48 -0.50 -9.53 -23.79
CA GLY A 48 -1.79 -9.49 -24.51
C GLY A 48 -2.86 -8.62 -23.87
N LEU A 49 -2.56 -8.02 -22.72
CA LEU A 49 -3.40 -7.02 -22.07
C LEU A 49 -3.11 -5.62 -22.63
N SER A 50 -4.11 -4.75 -22.64
CA SER A 50 -3.99 -3.33 -22.94
C SER A 50 -4.57 -2.49 -21.82
N CYS A 51 -4.09 -1.25 -21.64
CA CYS A 51 -4.67 -0.35 -20.64
C CYS A 51 -6.16 -0.07 -20.86
N ALA A 52 -6.62 -0.10 -22.12
CA ALA A 52 -8.04 0.06 -22.44
C ALA A 52 -8.90 -1.06 -21.85
N ASP A 53 -8.38 -2.28 -21.73
CA ASP A 53 -9.11 -3.41 -21.14
C ASP A 53 -9.40 -3.20 -19.64
N PHE A 54 -8.58 -2.38 -18.98
CA PHE A 54 -8.68 -2.05 -17.55
C PHE A 54 -9.20 -0.63 -17.29
N GLY A 55 -9.55 0.13 -18.36
CA GLY A 55 -9.98 1.51 -18.21
C GLY A 55 -8.88 2.45 -17.69
N VAL A 56 -7.60 2.17 -17.95
CA VAL A 56 -6.45 2.98 -17.52
C VAL A 56 -6.09 4.00 -18.58
N ALA A 57 -6.10 5.29 -18.23
CA ALA A 57 -5.67 6.37 -19.11
C ALA A 57 -4.18 6.72 -18.95
N ASP A 58 -3.73 6.77 -17.70
CA ASP A 58 -2.39 7.22 -17.30
C ASP A 58 -1.75 6.21 -16.34
N VAL A 59 -0.43 6.11 -16.41
CA VAL A 59 0.41 5.33 -15.49
C VAL A 59 1.23 6.30 -14.66
N THR A 60 1.13 6.16 -13.34
CA THR A 60 1.95 6.87 -12.36
C THR A 60 3.11 5.97 -11.96
N MET A 61 4.32 6.52 -11.95
CA MET A 61 5.53 5.85 -11.50
C MET A 61 6.15 6.58 -10.32
N LYS A 62 6.62 5.81 -9.34
CA LYS A 62 7.36 6.28 -8.18
C LYS A 62 8.75 5.66 -8.18
N LEU A 63 9.76 6.51 -8.02
CA LEU A 63 11.14 6.11 -7.78
C LEU A 63 11.38 6.09 -6.27
N VAL A 64 11.56 4.90 -5.71
CA VAL A 64 11.82 4.69 -4.29
C VAL A 64 13.31 4.44 -4.09
N PRO A 65 14.06 5.35 -3.44
CA PRO A 65 15.50 5.17 -3.22
C PRO A 65 15.84 3.86 -2.51
N THR A 66 16.90 3.17 -2.96
CA THR A 66 17.38 1.92 -2.38
C THR A 66 18.87 2.01 -2.03
N GLY A 67 19.29 1.42 -0.90
CA GLY A 67 20.69 1.36 -0.47
C GLY A 67 20.85 1.27 1.05
N GLU A 68 22.04 0.89 1.53
CA GLU A 68 22.31 0.71 2.98
C GLU A 68 22.29 2.03 3.77
N ASP A 69 22.56 3.15 3.11
CA ASP A 69 22.62 4.49 3.73
C ASP A 69 21.31 5.30 3.57
N VAL A 70 20.26 4.68 3.01
CA VAL A 70 18.97 5.34 2.78
C VAL A 70 18.08 5.18 4.02
N ASP A 71 17.84 6.29 4.73
CA ASP A 71 16.84 6.32 5.79
C ASP A 71 15.42 6.23 5.20
N PRO A 72 14.65 5.15 5.45
CA PRO A 72 13.30 4.97 4.92
C PRO A 72 12.31 6.06 5.34
N GLU A 73 12.54 6.75 6.46
CA GLU A 73 11.64 7.82 6.95
C GLU A 73 11.94 9.20 6.34
N LEU A 74 13.09 9.36 5.67
CA LEU A 74 13.52 10.61 5.05
C LEU A 74 13.59 10.52 3.51
N GLN A 75 13.08 9.43 2.93
CA GLN A 75 13.10 9.24 1.47
C GLN A 75 12.18 10.26 0.79
N VAL A 76 12.78 11.07 -0.10
CA VAL A 76 12.00 11.81 -1.08
C VAL A 76 11.77 10.88 -2.26
N THR A 77 10.57 10.33 -2.36
CA THR A 77 10.13 9.64 -3.57
C THR A 77 9.93 10.66 -4.67
N VAL A 78 10.33 10.31 -5.89
CA VAL A 78 10.00 11.12 -7.07
C VAL A 78 8.89 10.44 -7.83
N GLU A 79 7.84 11.20 -8.14
CA GLU A 79 6.69 10.73 -8.90
C GLU A 79 6.70 11.34 -10.30
N GLY A 80 6.25 10.56 -11.28
CA GLY A 80 6.10 10.98 -12.65
C GLY A 80 4.94 10.23 -13.30
N ASP A 81 4.29 10.87 -14.26
CA ASP A 81 3.12 10.34 -14.94
C ASP A 81 3.33 10.36 -16.45
N ALA A 82 2.77 9.36 -17.12
CA ALA A 82 2.62 9.37 -18.57
C ALA A 82 1.29 8.74 -18.96
N SER A 83 0.78 9.14 -20.13
CA SER A 83 -0.32 8.40 -20.76
C SER A 83 0.10 6.96 -20.95
N CYS A 84 -0.82 6.01 -20.73
CA CYS A 84 -0.49 4.60 -20.93
C CYS A 84 -0.05 4.31 -22.38
N GLU A 85 -0.54 5.04 -23.37
CA GLU A 85 -0.13 4.88 -24.77
C GLU A 85 1.32 5.31 -25.04
N ALA A 86 1.92 6.11 -24.16
CA ALA A 86 3.30 6.55 -24.31
C ALA A 86 4.29 5.39 -24.10
N GLY A 87 3.98 4.44 -23.22
CA GLY A 87 4.81 3.28 -22.92
C GLY A 87 6.11 3.60 -22.15
N GLU A 88 6.32 4.84 -21.72
CA GLU A 88 7.48 5.24 -20.91
C GLU A 88 7.17 6.48 -20.06
N VAL A 89 7.86 6.61 -18.92
CA VAL A 89 7.90 7.82 -18.09
C VAL A 89 9.34 8.34 -18.07
N THR A 90 9.53 9.62 -18.39
CA THR A 90 10.83 10.28 -18.30
C THR A 90 10.91 11.16 -17.06
N PHE A 91 11.88 10.86 -16.20
CA PHE A 91 12.26 11.65 -15.04
C PHE A 91 13.48 12.49 -15.39
N SER A 92 13.45 13.77 -15.03
CA SER A 92 14.58 14.68 -15.26
C SER A 92 15.06 15.29 -13.96
N ASN A 93 16.36 15.59 -13.88
CA ASN A 93 16.97 16.27 -12.75
C ASN A 93 16.75 15.50 -11.41
N ILE A 94 16.93 14.18 -11.47
CA ILE A 94 16.82 13.27 -10.33
C ILE A 94 18.20 13.08 -9.72
N ALA A 95 18.29 12.97 -8.39
CA ALA A 95 19.55 12.67 -7.73
C ALA A 95 20.17 11.36 -8.24
N VAL A 96 21.49 11.32 -8.32
CA VAL A 96 22.24 10.10 -8.64
C VAL A 96 22.01 9.05 -7.56
N GLY A 97 21.74 7.81 -7.97
CA GLY A 97 21.47 6.72 -7.04
C GLY A 97 20.74 5.54 -7.67
N GLN A 98 20.43 4.55 -6.83
CA GLN A 98 19.62 3.38 -7.22
C GLN A 98 18.20 3.53 -6.67
N TYR A 99 17.23 3.16 -7.50
CA TYR A 99 15.82 3.31 -7.21
C TYR A 99 15.08 2.02 -7.55
N ARG A 100 14.21 1.57 -6.65
CA ARG A 100 13.14 0.64 -6.99
C ARG A 100 12.05 1.42 -7.71
N VAL A 101 11.59 0.88 -8.83
CA VAL A 101 10.52 1.48 -9.63
C VAL A 101 9.20 0.80 -9.28
N GLU A 102 8.26 1.61 -8.78
CA GLU A 102 6.88 1.22 -8.54
C GLU A 102 5.98 1.95 -9.53
N ALA A 103 5.09 1.23 -10.19
CA ALA A 103 4.22 1.74 -11.24
C ALA A 103 2.80 1.26 -10.99
N THR A 104 1.85 2.19 -11.16
CA THR A 104 0.41 1.97 -10.93
C THR A 104 -0.39 2.62 -12.04
N GLY A 105 -1.38 1.93 -12.56
CA GLY A 105 -2.40 2.47 -13.45
C GLY A 105 -3.76 2.51 -12.77
N ASN A 106 -4.37 3.68 -12.74
CA ASN A 106 -5.65 3.90 -12.09
C ASN A 106 -6.81 3.82 -13.09
N ALA A 107 -7.95 3.28 -12.64
CA ALA A 107 -9.18 3.27 -13.43
C ALA A 107 -9.66 4.71 -13.66
N THR A 108 -10.16 4.99 -14.87
CA THR A 108 -10.63 6.34 -15.25
C THR A 108 -12.04 6.63 -14.72
N ASP A 109 -12.83 5.59 -14.48
CA ASP A 109 -14.23 5.64 -14.07
C ASP A 109 -14.43 5.63 -12.55
N ASP A 110 -13.38 5.32 -11.79
CA ASP A 110 -13.40 5.31 -10.34
C ASP A 110 -12.34 6.25 -9.76
N ALA A 111 -12.61 6.80 -8.59
CA ALA A 111 -11.87 7.91 -7.98
C ALA A 111 -10.45 7.54 -7.48
N GLY A 112 -9.62 6.92 -8.33
CA GLY A 112 -8.23 6.56 -8.04
C GLY A 112 -8.01 5.11 -7.63
N ILE A 113 -8.84 4.16 -8.08
CA ILE A 113 -8.59 2.73 -7.82
C ILE A 113 -7.44 2.27 -8.72
N THR A 114 -6.36 1.78 -8.12
CA THR A 114 -5.27 1.10 -8.83
C THR A 114 -5.77 -0.24 -9.34
N VAL A 115 -5.88 -0.40 -10.65
CA VAL A 115 -6.38 -1.64 -11.29
C VAL A 115 -5.26 -2.45 -11.94
N VAL A 116 -4.11 -1.82 -12.17
CA VAL A 116 -2.90 -2.47 -12.66
C VAL A 116 -1.68 -1.92 -11.92
N ASP A 117 -0.71 -2.78 -11.61
CA ASP A 117 0.53 -2.37 -10.94
C ASP A 117 1.67 -3.38 -11.20
N ASN A 118 2.89 -3.06 -10.73
CA ASN A 118 4.04 -3.96 -10.70
C ASN A 118 4.55 -4.26 -9.27
N ILE A 119 3.68 -4.14 -8.27
CA ILE A 119 4.05 -4.30 -6.86
C ILE A 119 4.13 -5.81 -6.56
N ASP A 120 5.17 -6.45 -7.09
CA ASP A 120 5.57 -7.85 -6.85
C ASP A 120 7.08 -7.96 -6.55
N ASP A 121 7.55 -9.17 -6.24
CA ASP A 121 8.95 -9.45 -5.83
C ASP A 121 9.98 -9.21 -6.95
N ASP A 122 9.55 -8.97 -8.20
CA ASP A 122 10.40 -8.75 -9.37
C ASP A 122 10.52 -7.25 -9.71
N ALA A 123 10.53 -6.41 -8.69
CA ALA A 123 10.59 -4.95 -8.86
C ALA A 123 11.82 -4.52 -9.68
N VAL A 124 11.59 -3.67 -10.68
CA VAL A 124 12.66 -3.13 -11.52
C VAL A 124 13.51 -2.18 -10.69
N VAL A 125 14.83 -2.40 -10.68
CA VAL A 125 15.80 -1.47 -10.11
C VAL A 125 16.41 -0.66 -11.25
N ALA A 126 16.40 0.66 -11.08
CA ALA A 126 17.00 1.62 -12.01
C ALA A 126 18.17 2.35 -11.34
N GLU A 127 19.17 2.71 -12.12
CA GLU A 127 20.32 3.50 -11.68
C GLU A 127 20.35 4.83 -12.44
N VAL A 128 20.43 5.93 -11.68
CA VAL A 128 20.58 7.29 -12.21
C VAL A 128 22.04 7.68 -12.12
N LEU A 129 22.64 8.09 -13.24
CA LEU A 129 24.04 8.49 -13.35
C LEU A 129 24.17 10.00 -13.58
N GLU A 130 25.26 10.58 -13.08
CA GLU A 130 25.51 12.03 -13.16
C GLU A 130 25.58 12.50 -14.63
N GLU A 131 24.82 13.56 -14.94
CA GLU A 131 24.77 14.24 -16.25
C GLU A 131 24.49 13.30 -17.43
N GLN A 132 23.81 12.18 -17.19
CA GLN A 132 23.50 11.17 -18.20
C GLN A 132 22.00 10.91 -18.32
N ASP A 133 21.58 10.54 -19.53
CA ASP A 133 20.29 9.94 -19.80
C ASP A 133 20.42 8.42 -19.62
N ALA A 134 19.82 7.89 -18.55
CA ALA A 134 19.76 6.46 -18.28
C ALA A 134 18.42 5.88 -18.72
N GLU A 135 18.40 4.57 -18.98
CA GLU A 135 17.18 3.79 -19.27
C GLU A 135 17.14 2.58 -18.34
N SER A 136 15.99 2.30 -17.72
CA SER A 136 15.81 1.14 -16.86
C SER A 136 15.43 -0.12 -17.65
N GLY A 137 15.29 -1.25 -16.94
CA GLY A 137 14.52 -2.37 -17.47
C GLY A 137 13.05 -1.99 -17.71
N VAL A 138 12.37 -2.77 -18.54
CA VAL A 138 10.93 -2.59 -18.82
C VAL A 138 10.12 -3.03 -17.60
N VAL A 139 9.30 -2.12 -17.07
CA VAL A 139 8.32 -2.42 -16.03
C VAL A 139 7.13 -3.15 -16.64
N VAL A 140 6.77 -4.30 -16.07
CA VAL A 140 5.61 -5.07 -16.54
C VAL A 140 4.45 -4.88 -15.58
N LEU A 141 3.39 -4.21 -16.05
CA LEU A 141 2.15 -4.00 -15.30
C LEU A 141 1.23 -5.22 -15.46
N GLY A 142 0.74 -5.74 -14.33
CA GLY A 142 -0.27 -6.78 -14.26
C GLY A 142 -1.51 -6.30 -13.51
N PRO A 143 -2.60 -7.07 -13.52
CA PRO A 143 -3.79 -6.72 -12.75
C PRO A 143 -3.50 -6.63 -11.24
N ALA A 144 -4.09 -5.62 -10.59
CA ALA A 144 -4.05 -5.48 -9.14
C ALA A 144 -4.98 -6.52 -8.47
N PRO A 145 -4.56 -7.19 -7.38
CA PRO A 145 -5.43 -8.09 -6.64
C PRO A 145 -6.59 -7.31 -6.04
N ALA A 146 -7.72 -7.98 -5.85
CA ALA A 146 -8.78 -7.46 -5.02
C ALA A 146 -8.35 -7.49 -3.54
N THR A 147 -9.06 -6.75 -2.70
CA THR A 147 -8.81 -6.70 -1.25
C THR A 147 -10.01 -7.26 -0.49
N LEU A 148 -9.80 -8.18 0.44
CA LEU A 148 -10.88 -8.68 1.31
C LEU A 148 -10.93 -7.85 2.60
N ARG A 149 -12.08 -7.21 2.86
CA ARG A 149 -12.36 -6.41 4.06
C ARG A 149 -13.55 -6.99 4.82
N LEU A 150 -13.37 -7.27 6.11
CA LEU A 150 -14.40 -7.82 6.98
C LEU A 150 -14.77 -6.87 8.12
N TYR A 151 -16.07 -6.64 8.28
CA TYR A 151 -16.64 -6.01 9.46
C TYR A 151 -17.47 -7.03 10.24
N TRP A 152 -17.33 -7.04 11.57
CA TRP A 152 -18.17 -7.87 12.43
C TRP A 152 -18.68 -7.16 13.67
N GLY A 153 -19.95 -7.39 13.98
CA GLY A 153 -20.54 -7.10 15.28
C GLY A 153 -20.68 -8.34 16.14
N LEU A 154 -20.35 -8.23 17.43
CA LEU A 154 -20.53 -9.30 18.41
C LEU A 154 -21.57 -8.90 19.45
N ARG A 155 -22.50 -9.81 19.74
CA ARG A 155 -23.58 -9.58 20.71
C ARG A 155 -23.87 -10.80 21.57
N VAL A 156 -24.25 -10.53 22.82
CA VAL A 156 -24.83 -11.50 23.76
C VAL A 156 -26.21 -11.00 24.17
N GLY A 157 -27.26 -11.72 23.80
CA GLY A 157 -28.63 -11.23 23.80
C GLY A 157 -28.77 -9.92 23.02
N THR A 158 -29.23 -8.85 23.67
CA THR A 158 -29.42 -7.53 23.03
C THR A 158 -28.25 -6.55 23.21
N LYS A 159 -27.16 -6.99 23.86
CA LYS A 159 -26.02 -6.13 24.20
C LYS A 159 -24.85 -6.39 23.27
N GLN A 160 -24.13 -5.34 22.91
CA GLN A 160 -22.82 -5.46 22.27
C GLN A 160 -21.86 -6.16 23.24
N ALA A 161 -21.10 -7.11 22.70
CA ALA A 161 -20.17 -7.95 23.43
C ALA A 161 -18.74 -7.67 22.96
N MET A 162 -17.78 -7.86 23.85
CA MET A 162 -16.37 -7.85 23.48
C MET A 162 -15.92 -9.25 23.10
N CYS A 163 -14.74 -9.34 22.48
CA CYS A 163 -14.14 -10.63 22.15
C CYS A 163 -14.00 -11.58 23.35
N SER A 164 -13.83 -11.05 24.57
CA SER A 164 -13.77 -11.85 25.80
C SER A 164 -15.09 -12.53 26.17
N ASP A 165 -16.22 -11.99 25.71
CA ASP A 165 -17.56 -12.29 26.23
C ASP A 165 -18.32 -13.32 25.37
N VAL A 166 -17.74 -13.73 24.23
CA VAL A 166 -18.30 -14.71 23.29
C VAL A 166 -17.36 -15.89 23.10
N ASP A 167 -17.87 -17.06 22.70
CA ASP A 167 -17.03 -18.24 22.46
C ASP A 167 -16.22 -18.13 21.16
N THR A 168 -16.74 -17.41 20.16
CA THR A 168 -16.05 -17.13 18.91
C THR A 168 -14.86 -16.22 19.13
N LYS A 169 -13.65 -16.71 18.86
CA LYS A 169 -12.39 -15.97 18.97
C LYS A 169 -11.74 -15.69 17.62
N LYS A 170 -12.19 -16.36 16.56
CA LYS A 170 -11.62 -16.23 15.23
C LYS A 170 -12.68 -16.38 14.14
N PHE A 171 -12.39 -15.83 12.97
CA PHE A 171 -13.17 -16.02 11.75
C PHE A 171 -12.25 -16.55 10.65
N PHE A 172 -12.44 -17.81 10.29
CA PHE A 172 -11.76 -18.37 9.13
C PHE A 172 -12.56 -18.01 7.88
N VAL A 173 -11.92 -17.38 6.91
CA VAL A 173 -12.52 -16.92 5.67
C VAL A 173 -11.81 -17.58 4.50
N SER A 174 -12.59 -18.12 3.56
CA SER A 174 -12.10 -18.66 2.29
C SER A 174 -12.84 -17.99 1.16
N VAL A 175 -12.14 -17.33 0.26
CA VAL A 175 -12.69 -16.69 -0.95
C VAL A 175 -12.34 -17.53 -2.16
N GLY A 176 -13.28 -17.73 -3.07
CA GLY A 176 -13.08 -18.51 -4.30
C GLY A 176 -13.98 -18.05 -5.44
N ALA A 177 -13.77 -18.65 -6.62
CA ALA A 177 -14.62 -18.40 -7.78
C ALA A 177 -15.99 -19.06 -7.67
N THR A 178 -16.06 -20.20 -6.97
CA THR A 178 -17.28 -20.93 -6.66
C THR A 178 -17.15 -21.58 -5.29
N LYS A 179 -18.25 -22.14 -4.77
CA LYS A 179 -18.25 -22.89 -3.52
C LYS A 179 -17.31 -24.10 -3.50
N THR A 180 -17.08 -24.72 -4.66
CA THR A 180 -16.32 -25.97 -4.78
C THR A 180 -14.94 -25.80 -5.41
N SER A 181 -14.61 -24.60 -5.90
CA SER A 181 -13.28 -24.31 -6.42
C SER A 181 -12.27 -24.23 -5.28
N SER A 182 -10.99 -24.39 -5.62
CA SER A 182 -9.90 -24.00 -4.72
C SER A 182 -10.07 -22.55 -4.28
N ALA A 183 -9.70 -22.28 -3.03
CA ALA A 183 -9.67 -20.92 -2.53
C ALA A 183 -8.63 -20.10 -3.31
N LEU A 184 -9.03 -18.89 -3.69
CA LEU A 184 -8.13 -17.84 -4.16
C LEU A 184 -7.39 -17.23 -2.97
N LEU A 185 -8.08 -17.04 -1.84
CA LEU A 185 -7.50 -16.54 -0.60
C LEU A 185 -8.11 -17.28 0.59
N GLU A 186 -7.28 -17.68 1.55
CA GLU A 186 -7.71 -18.13 2.87
C GLU A 186 -7.06 -17.26 3.94
N HIS A 187 -7.84 -16.80 4.91
CA HIS A 187 -7.33 -16.01 6.01
C HIS A 187 -8.09 -16.30 7.31
N GLU A 188 -7.40 -16.21 8.44
CA GLU A 188 -8.00 -16.35 9.76
C GLU A 188 -7.85 -15.02 10.51
N PHE A 189 -8.97 -14.31 10.66
CA PHE A 189 -9.04 -13.11 11.47
C PHE A 189 -9.20 -13.48 12.95
N GLY A 190 -8.37 -12.91 13.81
CA GLY A 190 -8.61 -12.86 15.24
C GLY A 190 -9.70 -11.84 15.56
N CYS A 191 -10.61 -12.19 16.47
CA CYS A 191 -11.69 -11.29 16.88
C CYS A 191 -11.21 -10.04 17.64
N GLY A 192 -9.94 -10.02 18.05
CA GLY A 192 -9.26 -8.85 18.62
C GLY A 192 -8.20 -8.23 17.69
N ASP A 193 -8.18 -8.62 16.41
CA ASP A 193 -7.30 -8.00 15.43
C ASP A 193 -7.65 -6.52 15.28
N GLN A 194 -6.66 -5.74 14.83
CA GLN A 194 -6.86 -4.31 14.65
C GLN A 194 -7.58 -4.05 13.32
N ALA A 195 -8.64 -3.26 13.41
CA ALA A 195 -9.32 -2.72 12.24
C ALA A 195 -8.59 -1.50 11.66
N ASP A 196 -8.85 -1.23 10.39
CA ASP A 196 -8.49 0.02 9.71
C ASP A 196 -9.34 1.21 10.20
N ASP A 197 -9.09 2.38 9.62
CA ASP A 197 -9.78 3.62 10.01
C ASP A 197 -11.30 3.59 9.75
N ASP A 198 -11.77 2.70 8.86
CA ASP A 198 -13.19 2.48 8.54
C ASP A 198 -13.80 1.34 9.37
N LEU A 199 -13.06 0.78 10.35
CA LEU A 199 -13.45 -0.34 11.21
C LEU A 199 -13.48 -1.72 10.52
N TYR A 200 -12.92 -1.84 9.31
CA TYR A 200 -12.77 -3.13 8.63
C TYR A 200 -11.44 -3.80 8.98
N HIS A 201 -11.43 -5.12 8.95
CA HIS A 201 -10.22 -5.91 9.07
C HIS A 201 -9.84 -6.40 7.68
N VAL A 202 -8.59 -6.16 7.28
CA VAL A 202 -8.11 -6.43 5.94
C VAL A 202 -7.31 -7.73 5.93
N ALA A 203 -7.67 -8.67 5.06
CA ALA A 203 -6.85 -9.86 4.88
C ALA A 203 -5.59 -9.52 4.07
N PRO A 204 -4.38 -9.91 4.53
CA PRO A 204 -3.18 -9.78 3.73
C PRO A 204 -3.23 -10.77 2.54
N ASP A 205 -2.82 -10.29 1.36
CA ASP A 205 -2.67 -11.10 0.13
C ASP A 205 -1.29 -10.85 -0.49
N ALA A 206 -0.24 -11.23 0.24
CA ALA A 206 1.15 -11.00 -0.20
C ALA A 206 1.49 -11.74 -1.50
N ASP A 207 0.87 -12.91 -1.72
CA ASP A 207 1.04 -13.71 -2.93
C ASP A 207 0.18 -13.19 -4.11
N ARG A 208 -0.66 -12.16 -3.87
CA ARG A 208 -1.52 -11.50 -4.86
C ARG A 208 -2.43 -12.48 -5.62
N THR A 209 -3.02 -13.38 -4.86
CA THR A 209 -3.80 -14.51 -5.36
C THR A 209 -5.30 -14.20 -5.50
N LEU A 210 -5.78 -13.15 -4.84
CA LEU A 210 -7.18 -12.77 -4.88
C LEU A 210 -7.52 -12.01 -6.18
N ASP A 211 -7.79 -12.77 -7.24
CA ASP A 211 -8.23 -12.22 -8.52
C ASP A 211 -9.67 -11.68 -8.45
N GLY A 212 -9.81 -10.35 -8.55
CA GLY A 212 -11.09 -9.66 -8.49
C GLY A 212 -12.06 -9.96 -9.63
N GLU A 213 -11.60 -10.50 -10.77
CA GLU A 213 -12.50 -10.94 -11.86
C GLU A 213 -13.06 -12.35 -11.63
N GLN A 214 -12.44 -13.11 -10.74
CA GLN A 214 -12.83 -14.49 -10.45
C GLN A 214 -13.55 -14.61 -9.10
N ALA A 215 -13.15 -13.84 -8.10
CA ALA A 215 -13.71 -13.91 -6.77
C ALA A 215 -15.22 -13.63 -6.79
N ALA A 216 -16.03 -14.62 -6.46
CA ALA A 216 -17.49 -14.50 -6.49
C ALA A 216 -18.17 -15.14 -5.27
N TYR A 217 -17.38 -15.77 -4.40
CA TYR A 217 -17.86 -16.55 -3.29
C TYR A 217 -16.95 -16.44 -2.07
N ALA A 218 -17.54 -16.33 -0.88
CA ALA A 218 -16.81 -16.41 0.38
C ALA A 218 -17.53 -17.34 1.38
N LEU A 219 -16.74 -18.13 2.11
CA LEU A 219 -17.14 -18.91 3.27
C LEU A 219 -16.54 -18.30 4.52
N ILE A 220 -17.38 -18.09 5.54
CA ILE A 220 -16.93 -17.56 6.83
C ILE A 220 -17.34 -18.55 7.92
N GLN A 221 -16.34 -19.11 8.62
CA GLN A 221 -16.54 -20.05 9.72
C GLN A 221 -16.08 -19.41 11.04
N PRO A 222 -17.00 -19.11 11.97
CA PRO A 222 -16.63 -18.72 13.33
C PRO A 222 -15.96 -19.90 14.05
N ARG A 223 -14.86 -19.60 14.76
CA ARG A 223 -14.05 -20.58 15.49
C ARG A 223 -13.70 -20.10 16.90
N ASP A 224 -13.47 -21.04 17.80
CA ASP A 224 -12.97 -20.79 19.15
C ASP A 224 -11.44 -20.52 19.16
N ALA A 225 -10.88 -20.30 20.35
CA ALA A 225 -9.44 -20.09 20.53
C ALA A 225 -8.59 -21.29 20.06
N ALA A 226 -9.13 -22.51 20.11
CA ALA A 226 -8.46 -23.73 19.69
C ALA A 226 -8.60 -23.98 18.17
N GLY A 227 -9.36 -23.16 17.45
CA GLY A 227 -9.63 -23.30 16.02
C GLY A 227 -10.81 -24.23 15.69
N SER A 228 -11.58 -24.67 16.68
CA SER A 228 -12.78 -25.49 16.47
C SER A 228 -13.96 -24.62 16.08
N ALA A 229 -14.83 -25.09 15.19
CA ALA A 229 -16.04 -24.37 14.80
C ALA A 229 -16.99 -24.13 16.00
N THR A 230 -17.48 -22.91 16.16
CA THR A 230 -18.43 -22.52 17.23
C THR A 230 -19.87 -22.35 16.74
N GLY A 231 -20.11 -22.51 15.44
CA GLY A 231 -21.42 -22.39 14.81
C GLY A 231 -21.39 -22.87 13.36
N ASP A 232 -22.49 -22.67 12.64
CA ASP A 232 -22.54 -22.93 11.20
C ASP A 232 -21.71 -21.91 10.42
N TYR A 233 -21.22 -22.29 9.25
CA TYR A 233 -20.57 -21.36 8.35
C TYR A 233 -21.60 -20.46 7.66
N MET A 234 -21.18 -19.24 7.34
CA MET A 234 -21.92 -18.32 6.50
C MET A 234 -21.42 -18.43 5.06
N GLU A 235 -22.35 -18.41 4.12
CA GLU A 235 -22.06 -18.38 2.69
C GLU A 235 -22.41 -17.00 2.15
N VAL A 236 -21.49 -16.44 1.37
CA VAL A 236 -21.67 -15.15 0.71
C VAL A 236 -21.38 -15.31 -0.76
N CYS A 237 -22.30 -14.83 -1.60
CA CYS A 237 -22.10 -14.75 -3.04
C CYS A 237 -22.16 -13.29 -3.47
N PHE A 238 -21.31 -12.91 -4.40
CA PHE A 238 -21.23 -11.55 -4.93
C PHE A 238 -20.81 -11.60 -6.39
N ALA A 239 -21.15 -10.56 -7.15
CA ALA A 239 -20.54 -10.36 -8.45
C ALA A 239 -19.04 -10.10 -8.27
N PRO A 240 -18.17 -10.58 -9.18
CA PRO A 240 -16.75 -10.27 -9.13
C PRO A 240 -16.52 -8.75 -9.05
N PRO A 241 -15.77 -8.27 -8.04
CA PRO A 241 -15.59 -6.84 -7.82
C PRO A 241 -14.71 -6.19 -8.90
N GLY A 242 -13.92 -6.99 -9.62
CA GLY A 242 -12.91 -6.52 -10.56
C GLY A 242 -11.58 -6.17 -9.89
N HIS A 243 -10.57 -5.88 -10.71
CA HIS A 243 -9.20 -5.63 -10.28
C HIS A 243 -9.05 -4.46 -9.31
N GLY A 244 -8.19 -4.60 -8.30
CA GLY A 244 -7.91 -3.55 -7.31
C GLY A 244 -9.07 -3.20 -6.36
N ARG A 245 -10.25 -3.79 -6.54
CA ARG A 245 -11.45 -3.45 -5.77
C ARG A 245 -11.58 -4.27 -4.50
N SER A 246 -12.32 -3.73 -3.54
CA SER A 246 -12.59 -4.40 -2.27
C SER A 246 -13.81 -5.32 -2.35
N ILE A 247 -13.71 -6.49 -1.72
CA ILE A 247 -14.82 -7.32 -1.30
C ILE A 247 -15.08 -6.96 0.16
N GLU A 248 -16.17 -6.24 0.42
CA GLU A 248 -16.57 -5.84 1.76
C GLU A 248 -17.66 -6.77 2.26
N ILE A 249 -17.45 -7.41 3.41
CA ILE A 249 -18.42 -8.32 4.02
C ILE A 249 -18.69 -7.90 5.46
N ASP A 250 -19.95 -7.55 5.72
CA ASP A 250 -20.44 -7.18 7.03
C ASP A 250 -21.29 -8.30 7.61
N PHE A 251 -21.08 -8.64 8.87
CA PHE A 251 -21.95 -9.59 9.56
C PHE A 251 -22.09 -9.32 11.05
N ASP A 252 -23.20 -9.77 11.62
CA ASP A 252 -23.49 -9.68 13.04
C ASP A 252 -23.62 -11.08 13.64
N CYS A 253 -22.93 -11.34 14.75
CA CYS A 253 -23.02 -12.56 15.53
C CYS A 253 -23.77 -12.31 16.84
N VAL A 254 -24.90 -12.99 17.04
CA VAL A 254 -25.70 -12.94 18.27
C VAL A 254 -25.70 -14.32 18.91
N ASP A 255 -25.19 -14.40 20.14
CA ASP A 255 -25.13 -15.65 20.92
C ASP A 255 -24.47 -16.82 20.13
N GLY A 256 -23.44 -16.49 19.33
CA GLY A 256 -22.69 -17.45 18.51
C GLY A 256 -23.28 -17.75 17.13
N VAL A 257 -24.49 -17.26 16.82
CA VAL A 257 -25.10 -17.38 15.50
C VAL A 257 -24.82 -16.12 14.70
N CYS A 258 -24.14 -16.27 13.56
CA CYS A 258 -23.76 -15.15 12.70
C CYS A 258 -24.66 -15.04 11.46
N ALA A 259 -24.94 -13.82 11.04
CA ALA A 259 -25.70 -13.52 9.84
C ALA A 259 -25.10 -12.33 9.10
N ILE A 260 -25.07 -12.41 7.77
CA ILE A 260 -24.63 -11.32 6.89
C ILE A 260 -25.57 -10.13 7.01
N THR A 261 -25.01 -8.93 7.04
CA THR A 261 -25.74 -7.67 7.06
C THR A 261 -25.44 -6.89 5.78
N GLY A 262 -26.46 -6.37 5.10
CA GLY A 262 -26.30 -5.58 3.86
C GLY A 262 -26.65 -6.34 2.58
N ASP A 263 -26.66 -5.59 1.46
CA ASP A 263 -26.93 -6.13 0.12
C ASP A 263 -25.60 -6.52 -0.55
N LEU A 264 -25.16 -7.76 -0.34
CA LEU A 264 -24.13 -8.38 -1.18
C LEU A 264 -24.87 -9.02 -2.35
N ALA A 265 -24.96 -8.28 -3.46
CA ALA A 265 -25.77 -8.67 -4.61
C ALA A 265 -25.19 -9.93 -5.28
N GLY A 266 -25.79 -11.08 -4.99
CA GLY A 266 -25.63 -12.32 -5.73
C GLY A 266 -26.51 -13.43 -5.14
N SER A 267 -27.47 -13.96 -5.89
CA SER A 267 -28.07 -15.24 -5.47
C SER A 267 -27.02 -16.32 -5.63
N CYS A 268 -26.76 -17.10 -4.58
CA CYS A 268 -25.96 -18.33 -4.63
C CYS A 268 -26.69 -19.45 -5.42
N ASP A 269 -27.33 -19.11 -6.54
CA ASP A 269 -28.05 -20.09 -7.34
C ASP A 269 -27.02 -21.04 -7.97
N PRO A 270 -27.30 -22.36 -7.93
CA PRO A 270 -26.34 -23.40 -8.23
C PRO A 270 -25.96 -23.37 -9.72
N GLU A 271 -24.77 -23.89 -10.01
CA GLU A 271 -24.19 -24.09 -11.34
C GLU A 271 -25.22 -24.21 -12.49
N PRO A 272 -24.93 -23.66 -13.69
CA PRO A 272 -25.72 -24.01 -14.86
C PRO A 272 -25.65 -25.54 -15.02
N THR A 273 -26.77 -26.22 -14.80
CA THR A 273 -26.88 -27.66 -15.04
C THR A 273 -26.42 -27.91 -16.46
N GLY A 274 -25.21 -28.46 -16.59
CA GLY A 274 -24.60 -28.74 -17.88
C GLY A 274 -25.58 -29.56 -18.71
N THR A 275 -26.08 -28.96 -19.78
CA THR A 275 -26.76 -29.71 -20.82
C THR A 275 -25.68 -30.55 -21.49
N THR A 276 -25.65 -31.83 -21.14
CA THR A 276 -24.85 -32.85 -21.82
C THR A 276 -25.37 -32.97 -23.26
N PRO A 277 -24.53 -32.87 -24.30
CA PRO A 277 -24.88 -33.34 -25.64
C PRO A 277 -24.89 -34.87 -25.72
#